data_AF-A0A0J8R799-F1
#
_entry.id   AF-A0A0J8R799-F1
#
_cell.length_a   1.000
_cell.length_b   1.000
_cell.length_c   1.000
_cell.angle_alpha   90.00
_cell.angle_beta   90.00
_cell.angle_gamma   90.00
#
_symmetry.space_group_name_H-M   'P 1'
#
loop_
_entity.id
_entity.type
_entity.pdbx_description
1 polymer ?
#
loop_
_entity_poly.entity_id
_entity_poly.type
_entity_poly.pdbx_seq_one_letter_code
_entity_poly.pdbx_strand_id
1 'polypeptide(L)'
;MSAATRDDTSLCGLGNEETPRGAPQRDYGYRWQRNAPLSVARWAVIMKRLWRWTSPSYYLYRSAEADRNHLGDYRRPAYSSPSRTAETLYELVVMVQQGPSEQKKYAFPVPLARYDTLSTFGMYNRPESSQKVSDHLVTLGISLPRWSYGPLDPVSVYVQLSPNPDWISKARKVTIQKLTLTIDEEIIYNHEGDEPQRKVKTLAKRSESVGMKLPEAGYITNLGLVFPARDLRDSDGILPRSKPGFPFYAVTSFTTTASLYKIEYYLTVKAHLTSAKDIVLRQPIVVCPQDHVGCKEEMEAIEQAAREARHINPDNPMLPLPTIVRAHDPYALNYINVAIVGNVKKPLID
;
A
#
# COMPACT_ATOMS: atom_id res chain seq x y z
N MET A 1 7.72 3.17 -63.07
CA MET A 1 8.49 2.42 -64.07
C MET A 1 9.90 2.22 -63.53
N SER A 2 10.27 0.95 -63.31
CA SER A 2 11.62 0.34 -63.30
C SER A 2 12.66 0.90 -62.29
N ALA A 3 13.03 0.20 -61.20
CA ALA A 3 13.80 -1.06 -61.08
C ALA A 3 15.30 -0.86 -61.41
N ALA A 4 16.19 -1.01 -60.40
CA ALA A 4 17.02 -2.21 -60.12
C ALA A 4 18.31 -2.19 -60.97
N THR A 5 19.52 -2.37 -60.42
CA THR A 5 20.20 -3.64 -60.05
C THR A 5 21.54 -3.26 -59.35
N ARG A 6 22.00 -3.84 -58.24
CA ARG A 6 22.64 -5.16 -57.98
C ARG A 6 23.75 -5.57 -58.97
N ASP A 7 24.93 -5.86 -58.42
CA ASP A 7 25.80 -7.05 -58.66
C ASP A 7 27.08 -6.88 -57.79
N ASP A 8 27.37 -7.76 -56.83
CA ASP A 8 27.94 -9.14 -56.90
C ASP A 8 29.48 -9.14 -56.98
N THR A 9 30.19 -9.40 -55.87
CA THR A 9 30.63 -10.69 -55.28
C THR A 9 32.01 -11.18 -55.76
N SER A 10 32.68 -11.88 -54.83
CA SER A 10 33.81 -12.84 -54.99
C SER A 10 35.24 -12.32 -54.71
N LEU A 11 36.20 -13.07 -54.14
CA LEU A 11 36.27 -14.33 -53.36
C LEU A 11 37.75 -14.53 -52.89
N CYS A 12 37.94 -15.25 -51.79
CA CYS A 12 39.03 -16.21 -51.48
C CYS A 12 40.47 -15.82 -51.04
N GLY A 13 40.94 -16.55 -50.00
CA GLY A 13 42.34 -16.83 -49.65
C GLY A 13 42.57 -16.97 -48.13
N LEU A 14 42.11 -18.03 -47.45
CA LEU A 14 42.86 -19.25 -47.02
C LEU A 14 44.23 -19.03 -46.35
N GLY A 15 44.36 -19.49 -45.10
CA GLY A 15 45.63 -19.73 -44.38
C GLY A 15 45.44 -20.07 -42.89
N ASN A 16 45.44 -21.36 -42.57
CA ASN A 16 45.42 -21.95 -41.22
C ASN A 16 46.79 -21.82 -40.53
N GLU A 17 46.84 -21.62 -39.21
CA GLU A 17 47.65 -22.44 -38.26
C GLU A 17 47.40 -22.05 -36.78
N GLU A 18 47.76 -22.97 -35.90
CA GLU A 18 47.07 -23.30 -34.64
C GLU A 18 47.51 -22.53 -33.37
N THR A 19 46.59 -22.55 -32.40
CA THR A 19 46.69 -22.24 -30.97
C THR A 19 47.93 -22.76 -30.22
N PRO A 20 48.24 -22.13 -29.07
CA PRO A 20 48.12 -22.90 -27.82
C PRO A 20 47.28 -22.23 -26.72
N ARG A 21 46.77 -23.11 -25.85
CA ARG A 21 45.80 -22.89 -24.77
C ARG A 21 46.38 -22.05 -23.62
N GLY A 22 45.58 -21.11 -23.12
CA GLY A 22 45.76 -20.44 -21.83
C GLY A 22 44.39 -20.15 -21.19
N ALA A 23 44.15 -20.66 -19.99
CA ALA A 23 42.87 -20.58 -19.26
C ALA A 23 42.55 -19.14 -18.78
N PRO A 24 41.28 -18.72 -18.73
CA PRO A 24 40.93 -17.42 -18.17
C PRO A 24 40.89 -17.47 -16.64
N GLN A 25 41.74 -16.64 -16.05
CA GLN A 25 41.87 -16.33 -14.64
C GLN A 25 40.59 -15.64 -14.14
N ARG A 26 39.97 -16.19 -13.09
CA ARG A 26 38.79 -15.61 -12.42
C ARG A 26 39.25 -14.58 -11.40
N ASP A 27 38.96 -13.31 -11.67
CA ASP A 27 39.04 -12.25 -10.66
C ASP A 27 37.80 -12.31 -9.74
N TYR A 28 38.04 -12.54 -8.45
CA TYR A 28 37.04 -12.43 -7.39
C TYR A 28 37.00 -10.99 -6.87
N GLY A 29 36.13 -10.17 -7.44
CA GLY A 29 35.77 -8.86 -6.88
C GLY A 29 34.40 -8.91 -6.20
N TYR A 30 34.36 -9.08 -4.87
CA TYR A 30 33.13 -8.98 -4.09
C TYR A 30 32.69 -7.52 -3.97
N ARG A 31 31.63 -7.15 -4.70
CA ARG A 31 30.92 -5.87 -4.53
C ARG A 31 29.65 -6.14 -3.72
N TRP A 32 29.62 -5.64 -2.49
CA TRP A 32 28.47 -5.67 -1.60
C TRP A 32 27.27 -4.94 -2.21
N GLN A 33 26.24 -5.67 -2.64
CA GLN A 33 24.90 -5.12 -2.88
C GLN A 33 24.07 -5.24 -1.61
N ARG A 34 23.52 -4.10 -1.18
CA ARG A 34 22.65 -3.95 -0.01
C ARG A 34 21.35 -4.71 -0.24
N ASN A 35 20.86 -5.34 0.84
CA ASN A 35 19.62 -6.09 0.92
C ASN A 35 18.41 -5.35 0.33
N ALA A 36 17.82 -5.89 -0.73
CA ALA A 36 16.46 -5.59 -1.16
C ALA A 36 15.47 -6.57 -0.48
N PRO A 37 14.30 -6.11 0.00
CA PRO A 37 13.32 -7.00 0.61
C PRO A 37 12.70 -7.94 -0.44
N LEU A 38 12.69 -9.24 -0.14
CA LEU A 38 12.11 -10.28 -0.98
C LEU A 38 10.58 -10.12 -1.10
N SER A 39 10.04 -10.22 -2.32
CA SER A 39 8.61 -10.06 -2.59
C SER A 39 7.75 -11.21 -2.04
N VAL A 40 6.53 -10.89 -1.60
CA VAL A 40 5.52 -11.77 -0.98
C VAL A 40 5.17 -12.99 -1.83
N ALA A 41 5.36 -12.91 -3.15
CA ALA A 41 5.12 -14.00 -4.09
C ALA A 41 6.05 -15.20 -3.88
N ARG A 42 7.29 -14.99 -3.42
CA ARG A 42 8.23 -16.08 -3.12
C ARG A 42 7.84 -16.89 -1.88
N TRP A 43 7.16 -16.27 -0.91
CA TRP A 43 6.73 -16.95 0.32
C TRP A 43 5.47 -17.80 0.15
N ALA A 44 4.52 -17.38 -0.71
CA ALA A 44 3.27 -18.10 -0.95
C ALA A 44 3.46 -19.47 -1.66
N VAL A 45 4.57 -19.58 -2.38
CA VAL A 45 4.97 -20.71 -3.22
C VAL A 45 5.48 -21.88 -2.36
N ILE A 46 6.31 -21.63 -1.35
CA ILE A 46 6.89 -22.68 -0.48
C ILE A 46 5.82 -23.47 0.33
N MET A 47 4.65 -22.88 0.60
CA MET A 47 3.66 -23.42 1.55
C MET A 47 2.59 -24.37 0.97
N LYS A 48 2.45 -24.51 -0.35
CA LYS A 48 1.26 -25.16 -0.96
C LYS A 48 1.34 -26.70 -1.07
N ARG A 49 2.49 -27.35 -0.83
CA ARG A 49 2.69 -28.79 -1.15
C ARG A 49 3.05 -29.74 0.01
N LEU A 50 2.85 -29.34 1.26
CA LEU A 50 3.05 -30.20 2.45
C LEU A 50 1.88 -31.17 2.75
N TRP A 51 0.94 -31.38 1.81
CA TRP A 51 -0.44 -31.77 2.17
C TRP A 51 -0.95 -33.16 1.74
N ARG A 52 -0.14 -34.14 1.30
CA ARG A 52 -0.68 -35.51 1.09
C ARG A 52 0.28 -36.67 1.47
N TRP A 53 -0.10 -37.34 2.58
CA TRP A 53 0.00 -38.79 2.91
C TRP A 53 1.40 -39.38 3.21
N THR A 54 1.69 -40.15 4.29
CA THR A 54 0.97 -40.73 5.46
C THR A 54 1.93 -40.91 6.66
N SER A 55 1.40 -40.76 7.88
CA SER A 55 1.96 -40.80 9.27
C SER A 55 3.03 -41.87 9.63
N PRO A 56 3.88 -41.66 10.69
CA PRO A 56 3.52 -41.15 12.02
C PRO A 56 4.03 -39.73 12.36
N SER A 57 3.04 -38.86 12.55
CA SER A 57 2.90 -37.90 13.67
C SER A 57 3.91 -36.76 13.82
N TYR A 58 3.85 -35.81 12.88
CA TYR A 58 4.08 -34.39 13.17
C TYR A 58 2.94 -33.57 12.54
N TYR A 59 1.90 -33.26 13.32
CA TYR A 59 0.75 -32.48 12.83
C TYR A 59 1.02 -30.99 12.97
N LEU A 60 1.34 -30.33 11.85
CA LEU A 60 1.22 -28.88 11.69
C LEU A 60 -0.24 -28.56 11.38
N TYR A 61 -0.99 -28.15 12.40
CA TYR A 61 -2.33 -27.60 12.21
C TYR A 61 -2.26 -26.28 11.43
N ARG A 62 -2.68 -26.30 10.17
CA ARG A 62 -2.90 -25.08 9.41
C ARG A 62 -4.32 -24.60 9.72
N SER A 63 -4.48 -23.65 10.64
CA SER A 63 -5.66 -22.77 10.60
C SER A 63 -5.45 -21.75 9.48
N ALA A 64 -5.80 -22.17 8.27
CA ALA A 64 -6.04 -21.28 7.14
C ALA A 64 -7.40 -21.64 6.55
N GLU A 65 -8.41 -21.69 7.42
CA GLU A 65 -9.79 -21.46 7.04
C GLU A 65 -10.05 -19.97 7.19
N ALA A 66 -9.61 -19.22 6.19
CA ALA A 66 -10.18 -17.93 5.85
C ALA A 66 -10.53 -18.02 4.36
N ASP A 67 -11.83 -18.20 4.12
CA ASP A 67 -12.58 -17.93 2.89
C ASP A 67 -11.86 -18.11 1.55
N ARG A 68 -11.93 -19.35 1.05
CA ARG A 68 -11.60 -19.69 -0.35
C ARG A 68 -12.66 -19.22 -1.37
N ASN A 69 -13.74 -18.57 -0.93
CA ASN A 69 -14.91 -18.26 -1.78
C ASN A 69 -15.02 -16.80 -2.24
N HIS A 70 -14.07 -15.92 -1.89
CA HIS A 70 -14.01 -14.57 -2.45
C HIS A 70 -12.69 -14.35 -3.20
N LEU A 71 -12.77 -14.39 -4.53
CA LEU A 71 -11.67 -14.12 -5.47
C LEU A 71 -11.24 -12.63 -5.50
N GLY A 72 -11.16 -11.98 -4.34
CA GLY A 72 -10.87 -10.56 -4.15
C GLY A 72 -10.11 -10.29 -2.84
N ASP A 73 -9.19 -11.19 -2.49
CA ASP A 73 -8.47 -11.22 -1.22
C ASP A 73 -7.42 -10.09 -1.10
N TYR A 74 -7.89 -8.84 -0.96
CA TYR A 74 -7.08 -7.68 -0.64
C TYR A 74 -6.56 -7.80 0.79
N ARG A 75 -5.41 -8.45 1.01
CA ARG A 75 -4.75 -8.42 2.33
C ARG A 75 -4.58 -6.98 2.82
N ARG A 76 -4.84 -6.74 4.11
CA ARG A 76 -4.84 -5.40 4.72
C ARG A 76 -3.40 -5.01 5.07
N PRO A 77 -3.07 -3.71 5.15
CA PRO A 77 -1.74 -3.32 5.58
C PRO A 77 -1.60 -3.62 7.08
N ALA A 78 -0.39 -3.98 7.52
CA ALA A 78 -0.13 -4.09 8.95
C ALA A 78 -0.24 -2.69 9.58
N TYR A 79 -1.07 -2.55 10.62
CA TYR A 79 -1.43 -1.27 11.22
C TYR A 79 -1.59 -1.40 12.73
N SER A 80 -1.20 -0.37 13.48
CA SER A 80 -1.42 -0.27 14.91
C SER A 80 -1.94 1.14 15.20
N SER A 81 -3.14 1.26 15.76
CA SER A 81 -3.72 2.57 16.04
C SER A 81 -2.98 3.27 17.19
N PRO A 82 -2.95 4.61 17.24
CA PRO A 82 -2.17 5.35 18.25
C PRO A 82 -2.67 5.09 19.68
N SER A 83 -3.98 4.91 19.84
CA SER A 83 -4.62 4.53 21.09
C SER A 83 -4.69 3.02 21.31
N ARG A 84 -4.03 2.21 20.45
CA ARG A 84 -4.07 0.73 20.43
C ARG A 84 -5.47 0.12 20.42
N THR A 85 -6.45 0.87 19.94
CA THR A 85 -7.85 0.42 19.82
C THR A 85 -8.05 -0.59 18.69
N ALA A 86 -7.14 -0.64 17.72
CA ALA A 86 -7.15 -1.65 16.66
C ALA A 86 -5.72 -1.93 16.20
N GLU A 87 -5.41 -3.20 15.97
CA GLU A 87 -4.12 -3.65 15.44
C GLU A 87 -4.35 -4.78 14.42
N THR A 88 -3.58 -4.75 13.34
CA THR A 88 -3.55 -5.77 12.29
C THR A 88 -2.11 -6.22 12.15
N LEU A 89 -1.83 -7.46 12.60
CA LEU A 89 -0.52 -8.09 12.57
C LEU A 89 -0.61 -9.37 11.74
N TYR A 90 0.44 -9.61 10.95
CA TYR A 90 0.59 -10.86 10.21
C TYR A 90 1.80 -11.61 10.75
N GLU A 91 1.61 -12.89 11.05
CA GLU A 91 2.65 -13.76 11.56
C GLU A 91 2.63 -15.10 10.81
N LEU A 92 3.82 -15.61 10.53
CA LEU A 92 4.05 -16.96 10.06
C LEU A 92 4.36 -17.83 11.26
N VAL A 93 3.45 -18.76 11.58
CA VAL A 93 3.58 -19.65 12.73
C VAL A 93 4.07 -21.02 12.26
N VAL A 94 5.27 -21.40 12.68
CA VAL A 94 5.83 -22.74 12.48
C VAL A 94 5.57 -23.54 13.74
N MET A 95 4.88 -24.67 13.59
CA MET A 95 4.67 -25.61 14.69
C MET A 95 5.54 -26.84 14.50
N VAL A 96 6.32 -27.18 15.52
CA VAL A 96 7.11 -28.40 15.60
C VAL A 96 6.45 -29.28 16.65
N GLN A 97 5.65 -30.24 16.20
CA GLN A 97 5.25 -31.36 17.06
C GLN A 97 6.51 -32.18 17.40
N GLN A 98 6.60 -32.91 18.50
CA GLN A 98 7.60 -33.95 18.78
C GLN A 98 6.88 -35.02 19.61
N GLY A 99 6.49 -36.12 18.96
CA GLY A 99 5.64 -37.14 19.57
C GLY A 99 4.19 -36.66 19.85
N PRO A 100 3.40 -37.40 20.64
CA PRO A 100 1.97 -37.12 20.84
C PRO A 100 1.69 -35.86 21.69
N SER A 101 2.64 -35.45 22.53
CA SER A 101 2.41 -34.50 23.62
C SER A 101 3.22 -33.20 23.54
N GLU A 102 4.34 -33.16 22.82
CA GLU A 102 5.16 -31.94 22.74
C GLU A 102 4.86 -31.19 21.45
N GLN A 103 4.31 -29.97 21.55
CA GLN A 103 4.09 -29.08 20.41
C GLN A 103 4.73 -27.72 20.70
N LYS A 104 5.79 -27.38 19.96
CA LYS A 104 6.44 -26.06 20.03
C LYS A 104 5.95 -25.18 18.90
N LYS A 105 5.60 -23.93 19.20
CA LYS A 105 5.19 -22.94 18.21
C LYS A 105 6.23 -21.82 18.14
N TYR A 106 6.63 -21.47 16.93
CA TYR A 106 7.55 -20.39 16.62
C TYR A 106 6.84 -19.39 15.71
N ALA A 107 6.62 -18.17 16.20
CA ALA A 107 5.98 -17.11 15.44
C ALA A 107 7.04 -16.19 14.81
N PHE A 108 6.89 -15.92 13.51
CA PHE A 108 7.76 -15.03 12.76
C PHE A 108 6.92 -13.89 12.17
N PRO A 109 7.19 -12.63 12.54
CA PRO A 109 6.42 -11.50 12.05
C PRO A 109 6.60 -11.28 10.54
N VAL A 110 5.51 -10.95 9.84
CA VAL A 110 5.50 -10.67 8.39
C VAL A 110 4.93 -9.27 8.15
N PRO A 111 5.78 -8.24 7.96
CA PRO A 111 5.29 -6.90 7.66
C PRO A 111 4.62 -6.88 6.27
N LEU A 112 3.36 -6.43 6.20
CA LEU A 112 2.62 -6.23 4.95
C LEU A 112 2.38 -4.74 4.70
N ALA A 113 2.88 -4.26 3.56
CA ALA A 113 2.64 -2.94 3.01
C ALA A 113 1.62 -3.03 1.87
N ARG A 114 0.85 -1.96 1.66
CA ARG A 114 -0.08 -1.82 0.55
C ARG A 114 0.24 -0.58 -0.26
N TYR A 115 0.08 -0.73 -1.57
CA TYR A 115 0.38 0.30 -2.57
C TYR A 115 -0.81 0.58 -3.47
N ASP A 116 -2.03 0.12 -3.13
CA ASP A 116 -3.22 0.30 -3.95
C ASP A 116 -3.76 1.74 -3.92
N THR A 117 -3.41 2.52 -2.90
CA THR A 117 -3.88 3.91 -2.71
C THR A 117 -2.89 4.96 -3.21
N LEU A 118 -1.78 4.58 -3.83
CA LEU A 118 -0.71 5.50 -4.24
C LEU A 118 -1.24 6.67 -5.08
N SER A 119 -0.87 7.89 -4.69
CA SER A 119 -1.32 9.13 -5.35
C SER A 119 -0.87 9.24 -6.81
N THR A 120 0.16 8.50 -7.21
CA THR A 120 0.71 8.45 -8.56
C THR A 120 -0.12 7.62 -9.53
N PHE A 121 -1.06 6.80 -9.06
CA PHE A 121 -1.91 6.03 -9.96
C PHE A 121 -2.85 6.92 -10.78
N GLY A 122 -2.89 6.66 -12.08
CA GLY A 122 -3.69 7.45 -13.03
C GLY A 122 -5.19 7.45 -12.76
N MET A 123 -5.73 6.48 -12.00
CA MET A 123 -7.12 6.49 -11.57
C MET A 123 -7.47 7.66 -10.63
N TYR A 124 -6.49 8.13 -9.86
CA TYR A 124 -6.65 9.23 -8.91
C TYR A 124 -6.38 10.60 -9.51
N ASN A 125 -5.69 10.66 -10.65
CA ASN A 125 -5.35 11.88 -11.39
C ASN A 125 -6.45 12.28 -12.37
N ARG A 126 -7.69 12.23 -11.91
CA ARG A 126 -8.87 12.67 -12.67
C ARG A 126 -9.62 13.72 -11.85
N PRO A 127 -10.14 14.77 -12.50
CA PRO A 127 -10.88 15.77 -11.79
C PRO A 127 -12.17 15.18 -11.22
N GLU A 128 -12.40 15.39 -9.94
CA GLU A 128 -13.59 14.94 -9.23
C GLU A 128 -14.41 16.18 -8.86
N SER A 129 -15.65 16.26 -9.33
CA SER A 129 -16.53 17.41 -9.09
C SER A 129 -17.82 16.98 -8.40
N SER A 130 -18.26 17.78 -7.44
CA SER A 130 -19.50 17.55 -6.72
C SER A 130 -20.21 18.86 -6.47
N GLN A 131 -21.54 18.82 -6.43
CA GLN A 131 -22.37 19.99 -6.19
C GLN A 131 -23.43 19.70 -5.15
N LYS A 132 -23.77 20.72 -4.36
CA LYS A 132 -24.77 20.64 -3.30
C LYS A 132 -25.55 21.94 -3.18
N VAL A 133 -26.85 21.79 -2.97
CA VAL A 133 -27.79 22.88 -2.70
C VAL A 133 -28.39 22.64 -1.31
N SER A 134 -28.44 23.66 -0.45
CA SER A 134 -29.13 23.56 0.85
C SER A 134 -30.47 24.29 0.84
N ASP A 135 -30.45 25.55 0.43
CA ASP A 135 -31.61 26.39 0.20
C ASP A 135 -31.54 26.80 -1.26
N HIS A 136 -32.61 26.60 -2.01
CA HIS A 136 -32.82 26.85 -3.45
C HIS A 136 -32.28 28.19 -4.02
N LEU A 137 -31.65 29.05 -3.21
CA LEU A 137 -31.03 30.31 -3.58
C LEU A 137 -29.59 30.16 -4.12
N VAL A 138 -28.80 29.22 -3.59
CA VAL A 138 -27.36 29.12 -3.90
C VAL A 138 -26.94 27.66 -4.04
N THR A 139 -26.12 27.38 -5.05
CA THR A 139 -25.49 26.08 -5.29
C THR A 139 -24.00 26.17 -4.99
N LEU A 140 -23.49 25.27 -4.13
CA LEU A 140 -22.06 25.08 -3.88
C LEU A 140 -21.54 23.93 -4.74
N GLY A 141 -20.64 24.24 -5.67
CA GLY A 141 -19.84 23.27 -6.41
C GLY A 141 -18.40 23.24 -5.92
N ILE A 142 -17.81 22.05 -5.92
CA ILE A 142 -16.37 21.87 -5.75
C ILE A 142 -15.80 21.05 -6.90
N SER A 143 -14.53 21.28 -7.22
CA SER A 143 -13.75 20.43 -8.11
C SER A 143 -12.35 20.24 -7.56
N LEU A 144 -11.93 18.98 -7.45
CA LEU A 144 -10.57 18.60 -7.09
C LEU A 144 -9.85 18.12 -8.36
N PRO A 145 -8.58 18.50 -8.59
CA PRO A 145 -7.81 18.02 -9.73
C PRO A 145 -7.41 16.53 -9.61
N ARG A 146 -7.33 16.04 -8.37
CA ARG A 146 -7.07 14.64 -8.00
C ARG A 146 -7.77 14.32 -6.68
N TRP A 147 -7.91 13.03 -6.37
CA TRP A 147 -8.63 12.58 -5.18
C TRP A 147 -7.87 11.58 -4.32
N SER A 148 -6.57 11.39 -4.56
CA SER A 148 -5.64 10.69 -3.65
C SER A 148 -4.52 11.63 -3.18
N TYR A 149 -4.22 11.60 -1.88
CA TYR A 149 -3.24 12.49 -1.22
C TYR A 149 -2.38 11.75 -0.20
N GLY A 150 -1.09 12.07 -0.17
CA GLY A 150 -0.14 11.61 0.85
C GLY A 150 0.19 12.67 1.90
N PRO A 151 1.00 12.35 2.93
CA PRO A 151 1.60 13.34 3.82
C PRO A 151 2.33 14.44 3.06
N LEU A 152 2.21 15.70 3.51
CA LEU A 152 2.83 16.88 2.90
C LEU A 152 2.36 17.23 1.48
N ASP A 153 1.44 16.46 0.92
CA ASP A 153 0.90 16.75 -0.39
C ASP A 153 0.05 18.04 -0.38
N PRO A 154 0.19 18.93 -1.38
CA PRO A 154 -0.73 20.05 -1.55
C PRO A 154 -2.09 19.54 -2.01
N VAL A 155 -3.13 20.03 -1.33
CA VAL A 155 -4.54 19.81 -1.62
C VAL A 155 -5.13 21.12 -2.11
N SER A 156 -5.57 21.17 -3.37
CA SER A 156 -6.18 22.36 -3.98
C SER A 156 -7.61 22.03 -4.42
N VAL A 157 -8.55 22.88 -4.04
CA VAL A 157 -9.97 22.71 -4.31
C VAL A 157 -10.50 23.96 -4.97
N TYR A 158 -11.07 23.80 -6.17
CA TYR A 158 -11.82 24.85 -6.83
C TYR A 158 -13.22 24.88 -6.22
N VAL A 159 -13.61 26.03 -5.70
CA VAL A 159 -14.93 26.26 -5.08
C VAL A 159 -15.70 27.22 -5.95
N GLN A 160 -16.92 26.84 -6.33
CA GLN A 160 -17.84 27.63 -7.12
C GLN A 160 -19.15 27.80 -6.35
N LEU A 161 -19.55 29.05 -6.11
CA LEU A 161 -20.86 29.40 -5.58
C LEU A 161 -21.66 30.06 -6.69
N SER A 162 -22.73 29.40 -7.13
CA SER A 162 -23.58 29.90 -8.20
C SER A 162 -24.95 30.31 -7.63
N PRO A 163 -25.43 31.55 -7.88
CA PRO A 163 -26.79 31.93 -7.53
C PRO A 163 -27.80 31.17 -8.40
N ASN A 164 -28.96 30.86 -7.84
CA ASN A 164 -30.04 30.29 -8.64
C ASN A 164 -30.67 31.39 -9.54
N PRO A 165 -30.69 31.21 -10.88
CA PRO A 165 -31.29 32.16 -11.80
C PRO A 165 -32.77 32.46 -11.50
N ASP A 166 -33.55 31.47 -11.04
CA ASP A 166 -34.98 31.63 -10.75
C ASP A 166 -35.24 32.58 -9.57
N TRP A 167 -34.25 32.76 -8.69
CA TRP A 167 -34.35 33.54 -7.45
C TRP A 167 -33.30 34.64 -7.36
N ILE A 168 -32.85 35.19 -8.50
CA ILE A 168 -31.71 36.11 -8.56
C ILE A 168 -31.84 37.33 -7.64
N SER A 169 -33.05 37.87 -7.48
CA SER A 169 -33.33 39.03 -6.62
C SER A 169 -33.12 38.74 -5.13
N LYS A 170 -33.32 37.49 -4.70
CA LYS A 170 -33.04 37.01 -3.34
C LYS A 170 -31.60 36.54 -3.21
N ALA A 171 -31.08 35.83 -4.21
CA ALA A 171 -29.72 35.30 -4.23
C ALA A 171 -28.66 36.42 -4.15
N ARG A 172 -28.87 37.57 -4.81
CA ARG A 172 -27.98 38.76 -4.72
C ARG A 172 -27.90 39.37 -3.32
N LYS A 173 -28.87 39.09 -2.42
CA LYS A 173 -28.84 39.56 -1.04
C LYS A 173 -27.98 38.68 -0.14
N VAL A 174 -27.67 37.46 -0.59
CA VAL A 174 -26.82 36.52 0.14
C VAL A 174 -25.40 37.06 0.18
N THR A 175 -24.79 37.09 1.37
CA THR A 175 -23.39 37.49 1.55
C THR A 175 -22.57 36.28 1.93
N ILE A 176 -21.44 36.09 1.26
CA ILE A 176 -20.45 35.06 1.57
C ILE A 176 -19.60 35.59 2.73
N GLN A 177 -19.77 35.05 3.93
CA GLN A 177 -18.97 35.47 5.10
C GLN A 177 -17.57 34.88 5.04
N LYS A 178 -17.50 33.55 4.99
CA LYS A 178 -16.24 32.80 5.00
C LYS A 178 -16.43 31.44 4.32
N LEU A 179 -15.36 30.94 3.73
CA LEU A 179 -15.27 29.57 3.25
C LEU A 179 -14.34 28.80 4.17
N THR A 180 -14.70 27.58 4.51
CA THR A 180 -13.89 26.70 5.37
C THR A 180 -13.66 25.38 4.67
N LEU A 181 -12.39 25.02 4.52
CA LEU A 181 -11.92 23.74 4.02
C LEU A 181 -11.41 22.92 5.21
N THR A 182 -11.94 21.71 5.41
CA THR A 182 -11.45 20.76 6.40
C THR A 182 -11.13 19.40 5.77
N ILE A 183 -10.15 18.72 6.36
CA ILE A 183 -9.90 17.30 6.12
C ILE A 183 -10.23 16.56 7.40
N ASP A 184 -11.16 15.62 7.31
CA ASP A 184 -11.64 14.83 8.43
C ASP A 184 -11.28 13.35 8.21
N GLU A 185 -10.64 12.76 9.22
CA GLU A 185 -10.43 11.32 9.36
C GLU A 185 -11.63 10.71 10.10
N GLU A 186 -12.21 9.67 9.52
CA GLU A 186 -13.32 8.93 10.10
C GLU A 186 -12.90 7.48 10.30
N ILE A 187 -12.83 7.04 11.56
CA ILE A 187 -12.61 5.64 11.93
C ILE A 187 -13.95 5.06 12.37
N ILE A 188 -14.42 4.06 11.65
CA ILE A 188 -15.66 3.33 11.94
C ILE A 188 -15.25 1.96 12.46
N TYR A 189 -15.52 1.68 13.74
CA TYR A 189 -15.33 0.36 14.33
C TYR A 189 -16.58 -0.49 14.15
N ASN A 190 -16.38 -1.78 13.94
CA ASN A 190 -17.42 -2.79 13.77
C ASN A 190 -18.43 -2.43 12.68
N HIS A 191 -17.93 -1.95 11.53
CA HIS A 191 -18.77 -1.37 10.47
C HIS A 191 -19.74 -2.36 9.79
N GLU A 192 -19.53 -3.67 9.97
CA GLU A 192 -20.37 -4.76 9.45
C GLU A 192 -21.30 -5.37 10.51
N GLY A 193 -21.13 -5.01 11.79
CA GLY A 193 -21.88 -5.59 12.91
C GLY A 193 -23.00 -4.70 13.44
N ASP A 194 -23.69 -5.18 14.48
CA ASP A 194 -24.65 -4.38 15.24
C ASP A 194 -23.89 -3.35 16.10
N GLU A 195 -24.26 -2.07 15.96
CA GLU A 195 -23.67 -0.88 16.62
C GLU A 195 -22.28 -0.40 16.10
N PRO A 196 -22.22 0.19 14.90
CA PRO A 196 -20.99 0.82 14.41
C PRO A 196 -20.61 2.04 15.25
N GLN A 197 -19.38 2.05 15.80
CA GLN A 197 -18.85 3.20 16.52
C GLN A 197 -18.01 4.08 15.60
N ARG A 198 -18.43 5.33 15.42
CA ARG A 198 -17.75 6.30 14.55
C ARG A 198 -16.96 7.31 15.37
N LYS A 199 -15.65 7.40 15.12
CA LYS A 199 -14.77 8.46 15.64
C LYS A 199 -14.32 9.36 14.51
N VAL A 200 -14.63 10.64 14.61
CA VAL A 200 -14.23 11.67 13.64
C VAL A 200 -13.15 12.54 14.24
N LYS A 201 -12.08 12.76 13.50
CA LYS A 201 -10.95 13.62 13.86
C LYS A 201 -10.65 14.58 12.71
N THR A 202 -10.75 15.88 12.97
CA THR A 202 -10.30 16.88 11.99
C THR A 202 -8.78 16.94 11.98
N LEU A 203 -8.18 16.68 10.82
CA LEU A 203 -6.73 16.65 10.63
C LEU A 203 -6.17 18.02 10.24
N ALA A 204 -6.87 18.73 9.36
CA ALA A 204 -6.48 20.04 8.89
C ALA A 204 -7.72 20.91 8.67
N LYS A 205 -7.57 22.22 8.92
CA LYS A 205 -8.62 23.21 8.72
C LYS A 205 -8.02 24.52 8.23
N ARG A 206 -8.57 25.05 7.15
CA ARG A 206 -8.27 26.39 6.64
C ARG A 206 -9.57 27.15 6.44
N SER A 207 -9.63 28.40 6.88
CA SER A 207 -10.77 29.28 6.66
C SER A 207 -10.29 30.54 5.95
N GLU A 208 -11.08 31.00 4.98
CA GLU A 208 -10.86 32.24 4.24
C GLU A 208 -12.08 33.14 4.40
N SER A 209 -11.88 34.34 4.96
CA SER A 209 -12.92 35.35 5.07
C SER A 209 -13.09 36.08 3.74
N VAL A 210 -14.31 36.10 3.20
CA VAL A 210 -14.61 36.73 1.91
C VAL A 210 -15.33 38.07 2.13
N GLY A 211 -16.41 38.07 2.91
CA GLY A 211 -17.14 39.28 3.30
C GLY A 211 -17.84 40.03 2.15
N MET A 212 -18.24 39.34 1.08
CA MET A 212 -18.84 39.98 -0.10
C MET A 212 -20.24 39.43 -0.46
N LYS A 213 -21.08 40.25 -1.08
CA LYS A 213 -22.37 39.80 -1.63
C LYS A 213 -22.14 38.89 -2.83
N LEU A 214 -22.98 37.88 -2.98
CA LEU A 214 -22.90 36.91 -4.08
C LEU A 214 -23.11 37.61 -5.43
N PRO A 215 -22.11 37.62 -6.34
CA PRO A 215 -22.25 38.20 -7.66
C PRO A 215 -23.25 37.42 -8.53
N GLU A 216 -23.85 38.09 -9.51
CA GLU A 216 -24.74 37.44 -10.48
C GLU A 216 -24.04 36.36 -11.32
N ALA A 217 -22.78 36.60 -11.68
CA ALA A 217 -21.95 35.62 -12.39
C ALA A 217 -21.50 34.44 -11.51
N GLY A 218 -21.80 34.45 -10.21
CA GLY A 218 -21.27 33.52 -9.22
C GLY A 218 -19.92 33.95 -8.65
N TYR A 219 -19.47 33.23 -7.64
CA TYR A 219 -18.19 33.42 -6.97
C TYR A 219 -17.33 32.17 -7.14
N ILE A 220 -16.12 32.33 -7.66
CA ILE A 220 -15.17 31.24 -7.89
C ILE A 220 -13.88 31.57 -7.14
N THR A 221 -13.37 30.64 -6.35
CA THR A 221 -12.07 30.76 -5.69
C THR A 221 -11.36 29.42 -5.63
N ASN A 222 -10.05 29.44 -5.40
CA ASN A 222 -9.25 28.25 -5.14
C ASN A 222 -8.81 28.24 -3.68
N LEU A 223 -9.19 27.20 -2.94
CA LEU A 223 -8.75 26.99 -1.56
C LEU A 223 -7.69 25.88 -1.55
N GLY A 224 -6.55 26.17 -0.92
CA GLY A 224 -5.45 25.21 -0.80
C GLY A 224 -5.09 24.92 0.65
N LEU A 225 -4.74 23.69 0.99
CA LEU A 225 -4.06 23.36 2.24
C LEU A 225 -3.05 22.23 2.01
N VAL A 226 -2.12 22.03 2.95
CA VAL A 226 -1.16 20.93 2.89
C VAL A 226 -1.68 19.79 3.74
N PHE A 227 -1.71 18.57 3.18
CA PHE A 227 -2.11 17.39 3.93
C PHE A 227 -1.13 17.17 5.09
N PRO A 228 -1.62 17.03 6.33
CA PRO A 228 -0.74 17.02 7.48
C PRO A 228 0.11 15.75 7.49
N ALA A 229 1.42 15.92 7.67
CA ALA A 229 2.27 14.83 8.10
C ALA A 229 2.22 14.72 9.62
N ARG A 230 2.13 13.50 10.11
CA ARG A 230 2.25 13.26 11.55
C ARG A 230 3.72 13.14 11.89
N ASP A 231 4.20 13.96 12.82
CA ASP A 231 5.51 13.74 13.42
C ASP A 231 5.46 12.45 14.24
N LEU A 232 6.42 11.58 13.96
CA LEU A 232 6.55 10.25 14.55
C LEU A 232 7.39 10.28 15.81
N ARG A 233 8.04 11.40 16.11
CA ARG A 233 8.83 11.58 17.31
C ARG A 233 7.91 11.71 18.51
N ASP A 234 8.31 11.07 19.61
CA ASP A 234 7.66 11.25 20.90
C ASP A 234 7.97 12.65 21.47
N SER A 235 7.40 13.01 22.64
CA SER A 235 7.58 14.32 23.27
C SER A 235 9.05 14.72 23.49
N ASP A 236 9.93 13.73 23.60
CA ASP A 236 11.38 13.91 23.78
C ASP A 236 12.14 14.02 22.45
N GLY A 237 11.45 14.07 21.31
CA GLY A 237 12.07 14.15 19.98
C GLY A 237 12.65 12.83 19.47
N ILE A 238 12.46 11.73 20.20
CA ILE A 238 12.98 10.40 19.90
C ILE A 238 12.02 9.68 18.96
N LEU A 239 12.53 9.12 17.87
CA LEU A 239 11.74 8.25 17.00
C LEU A 239 11.57 6.88 17.69
N PRO A 240 10.34 6.42 18.00
CA PRO A 240 10.13 5.15 18.65
C PRO A 240 10.62 4.01 17.75
N ARG A 241 11.26 3.01 18.37
CA ARG A 241 11.79 1.85 17.66
C ARG A 241 10.64 1.12 16.95
N SER A 242 10.83 0.82 15.67
CA SER A 242 9.85 0.06 14.88
C SER A 242 9.53 -1.26 15.57
N LYS A 243 8.23 -1.53 15.79
CA LYS A 243 7.79 -2.83 16.32
C LYS A 243 8.00 -3.93 15.27
N PRO A 244 8.44 -5.13 15.67
CA PRO A 244 8.51 -6.26 14.75
C PRO A 244 7.12 -6.58 14.19
N GLY A 245 7.04 -6.84 12.87
CA GLY A 245 5.78 -7.18 12.18
C GLY A 245 5.02 -6.01 11.58
N PHE A 246 5.51 -4.79 11.75
CA PHE A 246 4.99 -3.61 11.04
C PHE A 246 6.00 -3.14 9.99
N PRO A 247 5.55 -2.49 8.90
CA PRO A 247 6.44 -1.88 7.93
C PRO A 247 7.39 -0.89 8.61
N PHE A 248 8.59 -0.73 8.03
CA PHE A 248 9.63 0.16 8.58
C PHE A 248 9.23 1.63 8.55
N TYR A 249 8.32 2.03 7.66
CA TYR A 249 7.72 3.36 7.67
C TYR A 249 6.54 3.35 8.64
N ALA A 250 6.47 4.35 9.51
CA ALA A 250 5.30 4.47 10.37
C ALA A 250 4.09 4.82 9.50
N VAL A 251 3.06 3.99 9.58
CA VAL A 251 1.81 4.19 8.88
C VAL A 251 1.05 5.33 9.57
N THR A 252 1.16 6.56 9.06
CA THR A 252 0.58 7.75 9.69
C THR A 252 -0.87 7.97 9.32
N SER A 253 -1.23 7.77 8.06
CA SER A 253 -2.58 7.99 7.52
C SER A 253 -2.75 7.17 6.24
N PHE A 254 -3.83 6.40 6.13
CA PHE A 254 -4.11 5.58 4.96
C PHE A 254 -5.59 5.20 4.93
N THR A 255 -6.16 5.19 3.73
CA THR A 255 -7.55 4.70 3.55
C THR A 255 -7.55 3.18 3.59
N THR A 256 -8.46 2.60 4.39
CA THR A 256 -8.63 1.15 4.42
C THR A 256 -10.03 0.73 4.83
N THR A 257 -10.45 -0.45 4.38
CA THR A 257 -11.69 -1.09 4.80
C THR A 257 -11.35 -2.51 5.24
N ALA A 258 -11.51 -2.81 6.52
CA ALA A 258 -11.34 -4.14 7.10
C ALA A 258 -12.62 -4.55 7.83
N SER A 259 -12.82 -5.85 8.09
CA SER A 259 -14.07 -6.36 8.68
C SER A 259 -14.42 -5.68 10.01
N LEU A 260 -13.40 -5.47 10.86
CA LEU A 260 -13.59 -4.88 12.20
C LEU A 260 -13.46 -3.36 12.23
N TYR A 261 -12.86 -2.73 11.21
CA TYR A 261 -12.72 -1.28 11.18
C TYR A 261 -12.56 -0.73 9.76
N LYS A 262 -13.04 0.49 9.55
CA LYS A 262 -12.90 1.24 8.32
C LYS A 262 -12.28 2.60 8.62
N ILE A 263 -11.29 3.02 7.83
CA ILE A 263 -10.66 4.33 7.91
C ILE A 263 -10.93 5.06 6.60
N GLU A 264 -11.74 6.11 6.68
CA GLU A 264 -12.11 6.95 5.55
C GLU A 264 -11.68 8.39 5.78
N TYR A 265 -11.40 9.10 4.69
CA TYR A 265 -11.05 10.50 4.72
C TYR A 265 -12.02 11.30 3.87
N TYR A 266 -12.36 12.48 4.37
CA TYR A 266 -13.30 13.36 3.70
C TYR A 266 -12.74 14.77 3.65
N LEU A 267 -12.86 15.36 2.47
CA LEU A 267 -12.65 16.77 2.24
C LEU A 267 -14.00 17.48 2.36
N THR A 268 -14.12 18.37 3.34
CA THR A 268 -15.36 19.11 3.59
C THR A 268 -15.16 20.58 3.27
N VAL A 269 -15.97 21.11 2.36
CA VAL A 269 -16.08 22.55 2.10
C VAL A 269 -17.37 23.06 2.71
N LYS A 270 -17.24 24.02 3.62
CA LYS A 270 -18.35 24.72 4.25
C LYS A 270 -18.37 26.18 3.81
N ALA A 271 -19.43 26.57 3.12
CA ALA A 271 -19.73 27.95 2.79
C ALA A 271 -20.62 28.56 3.88
N HIS A 272 -20.11 29.59 4.57
CA HIS A 272 -20.88 30.33 5.54
C HIS A 272 -21.54 31.53 4.87
N LEU A 273 -22.87 31.56 4.92
CA LEU A 273 -23.68 32.52 4.19
C LEU A 273 -24.53 33.35 5.16
N THR A 274 -24.80 34.61 4.83
CA THR A 274 -25.89 35.39 5.45
C THR A 274 -27.11 35.39 4.57
N SER A 275 -28.29 35.47 5.18
CA SER A 275 -29.57 35.50 4.46
C SER A 275 -29.87 34.25 3.64
N ALA A 276 -29.11 33.17 3.86
CA ALA A 276 -29.31 31.81 3.37
C ALA A 276 -28.67 30.84 4.37
N LYS A 277 -29.08 29.56 4.36
CA LYS A 277 -28.45 28.50 5.16
C LYS A 277 -27.03 28.20 4.70
N ASP A 278 -26.14 27.94 5.65
CA ASP A 278 -24.80 27.42 5.38
C ASP A 278 -24.87 26.14 4.52
N ILE A 279 -24.04 26.08 3.49
CA ILE A 279 -23.93 24.88 2.65
C ILE A 279 -22.67 24.11 3.06
N VAL A 280 -22.83 22.82 3.33
CA VAL A 280 -21.71 21.90 3.62
C VAL A 280 -21.70 20.82 2.55
N LEU A 281 -20.58 20.73 1.82
CA LEU A 281 -20.30 19.69 0.86
C LEU A 281 -19.15 18.84 1.37
N ARG A 282 -19.38 17.53 1.45
CA ARG A 282 -18.43 16.54 1.96
C ARG A 282 -18.11 15.55 0.84
N GLN A 283 -16.86 15.49 0.42
CA GLN A 283 -16.37 14.65 -0.67
C GLN A 283 -15.39 13.60 -0.12
N PRO A 284 -15.57 12.30 -0.41
CA PRO A 284 -14.59 11.29 -0.04
C PRO A 284 -13.27 11.50 -0.80
N ILE A 285 -12.16 11.30 -0.10
CA ILE A 285 -10.81 11.29 -0.68
C ILE A 285 -10.07 10.02 -0.24
N VAL A 286 -9.09 9.62 -1.04
CA VAL A 286 -8.18 8.52 -0.75
C VAL A 286 -6.90 9.10 -0.14
N VAL A 287 -6.37 8.42 0.87
CA VAL A 287 -5.12 8.79 1.53
C VAL A 287 -4.13 7.65 1.41
N CYS A 288 -2.91 7.96 0.97
CA CYS A 288 -1.80 7.04 0.93
C CYS A 288 -0.83 7.31 2.09
N PRO A 289 -0.09 6.28 2.56
CA PRO A 289 0.84 6.42 3.68
C PRO A 289 2.14 7.14 3.32
N GLN A 290 2.43 7.32 2.03
CA GLN A 290 3.64 7.95 1.51
C GLN A 290 3.30 9.28 0.84
N ASP A 291 4.24 10.21 0.84
CA ASP A 291 4.14 11.47 0.10
C ASP A 291 4.19 11.21 -1.41
N HIS A 292 3.88 12.23 -2.22
CA HIS A 292 3.87 12.06 -3.68
C HIS A 292 5.23 11.62 -4.24
N VAL A 293 6.34 12.05 -3.63
CA VAL A 293 7.70 11.67 -4.05
C VAL A 293 7.95 10.19 -3.78
N GLY A 294 7.70 9.72 -2.55
CA GLY A 294 7.82 8.31 -2.20
C GLY A 294 6.90 7.42 -3.06
N CYS A 295 5.67 7.90 -3.32
CA CYS A 295 4.75 7.20 -4.22
C CYS A 295 5.34 7.02 -5.63
N LYS A 296 6.17 7.94 -6.11
CA LYS A 296 6.81 7.85 -7.43
C LYS A 296 7.99 6.89 -7.43
N GLU A 297 8.77 6.87 -6.35
CA GLU A 297 9.91 5.94 -6.19
C GLU A 297 9.42 4.49 -6.12
N GLU A 298 8.32 4.22 -5.42
CA GLU A 298 7.75 2.87 -5.33
C GLU A 298 7.20 2.35 -6.67
N MET A 299 6.80 3.23 -7.60
CA MET A 299 6.24 2.81 -8.88
C MET A 299 7.22 1.95 -9.69
N GLU A 300 8.51 2.26 -9.66
CA GLU A 300 9.53 1.48 -10.37
C GLU A 300 9.65 0.07 -9.79
N ALA A 301 9.70 -0.03 -8.46
CA ALA A 301 9.75 -1.31 -7.75
C ALA A 301 8.48 -2.15 -8.00
N ILE A 302 7.31 -1.52 -7.99
CA ILE A 302 6.02 -2.17 -8.28
C ILE A 302 5.97 -2.66 -9.71
N GLU A 303 6.41 -1.85 -10.68
CA GLU A 303 6.43 -2.24 -12.08
C GLU A 303 7.35 -3.45 -12.32
N GLN A 304 8.55 -3.41 -11.73
CA GLN A 304 9.50 -4.51 -11.82
C GLN A 304 8.95 -5.79 -11.17
N ALA A 305 8.38 -5.69 -9.97
CA ALA A 305 7.76 -6.83 -9.29
C ALA A 305 6.58 -7.39 -10.09
N ALA A 306 5.76 -6.54 -10.70
CA ALA A 306 4.66 -6.97 -11.57
C ALA A 306 5.17 -7.66 -12.84
N ARG A 307 6.26 -7.16 -13.44
CA ARG A 307 6.92 -7.78 -14.59
C ARG A 307 7.44 -9.16 -14.24
N GLU A 308 8.14 -9.31 -13.13
CA GLU A 308 8.62 -10.61 -12.63
C GLU A 308 7.47 -11.57 -12.33
N ALA A 309 6.40 -11.09 -11.70
CA ALA A 309 5.24 -11.89 -11.38
C ALA A 309 4.52 -12.44 -12.64
N ARG A 310 4.55 -11.71 -13.77
CA ARG A 310 3.98 -12.21 -15.04
C ARG A 310 4.68 -13.46 -15.56
N HIS A 311 5.93 -13.69 -15.21
CA HIS A 311 6.67 -14.89 -15.60
C HIS A 311 6.37 -16.10 -14.70
N ILE A 312 5.62 -15.90 -13.62
CA ILE A 312 5.19 -16.96 -12.72
C ILE A 312 3.79 -17.41 -13.15
N ASN A 313 3.66 -18.67 -13.57
CA ASN A 313 2.35 -19.25 -13.83
C ASN A 313 1.54 -19.30 -12.51
N PRO A 314 0.38 -18.62 -12.40
CA PRO A 314 -0.40 -18.60 -11.16
C PRO A 314 -1.03 -19.95 -10.82
N ASP A 315 -1.36 -20.76 -11.85
CA ASP A 315 -1.95 -22.09 -11.70
C ASP A 315 -0.91 -23.16 -11.36
N ASN A 316 0.33 -22.95 -11.80
CA ASN A 316 1.45 -23.84 -11.52
C ASN A 316 2.73 -23.04 -11.24
N PRO A 317 2.83 -22.35 -10.09
CA PRO A 317 4.04 -21.66 -9.73
C PRO A 317 5.16 -22.70 -9.58
N MET A 318 6.30 -22.49 -10.24
CA MET A 318 7.47 -23.34 -10.03
C MET A 318 7.91 -23.24 -8.57
N LEU A 319 7.54 -24.22 -7.77
CA LEU A 319 8.00 -24.36 -6.39
C LEU A 319 9.41 -24.96 -6.42
N PRO A 320 10.32 -24.56 -5.51
CA PRO A 320 11.53 -25.34 -5.29
C PRO A 320 11.13 -26.78 -4.93
N LEU A 321 11.88 -27.76 -5.44
CA LEU A 321 11.64 -29.16 -5.11
C LEU A 321 11.73 -29.35 -3.59
N PRO A 322 10.79 -30.10 -2.98
CA PRO A 322 10.87 -30.40 -1.55
C PRO A 322 12.18 -31.13 -1.27
N THR A 323 12.98 -30.59 -0.35
CA THR A 323 14.17 -31.27 0.15
C THR A 323 13.74 -32.17 1.29
N ILE A 324 13.59 -33.47 1.01
CA ILE A 324 13.31 -34.47 2.04
C ILE A 324 14.66 -34.97 2.55
N VAL A 325 14.96 -34.65 3.80
CA VAL A 325 16.17 -35.15 4.48
C VAL A 325 15.76 -36.32 5.36
N ARG A 326 16.19 -37.53 5.01
CA ARG A 326 15.97 -38.74 5.80
C ARG A 326 17.05 -38.88 6.86
N ALA A 327 16.76 -39.63 7.92
CA ALA A 327 17.71 -39.86 9.01
C ALA A 327 19.04 -40.51 8.56
N HIS A 328 19.01 -41.25 7.44
CA HIS A 328 20.18 -41.94 6.89
C HIS A 328 20.87 -41.17 5.75
N ASP A 329 20.37 -39.99 5.38
CA ASP A 329 20.96 -39.23 4.30
C ASP A 329 22.34 -38.67 4.73
N PRO A 330 23.34 -38.70 3.84
CA PRO A 330 24.61 -38.02 4.09
C PRO A 330 24.36 -36.56 4.44
N TYR A 331 24.97 -36.07 5.52
CA TYR A 331 24.78 -34.71 6.03
C TYR A 331 23.38 -34.36 6.55
N ALA A 332 22.52 -35.35 6.84
CA ALA A 332 21.18 -35.11 7.41
C ALA A 332 21.21 -34.25 8.69
N LEU A 333 22.26 -34.40 9.49
CA LEU A 333 22.45 -33.62 10.71
C LEU A 333 22.79 -32.15 10.44
N ASN A 334 23.46 -31.84 9.32
CA ASN A 334 23.78 -30.46 8.95
C ASN A 334 22.50 -29.65 8.65
N TYR A 335 21.48 -30.29 8.06
CA TYR A 335 20.18 -29.64 7.77
C TYR A 335 19.40 -29.24 9.02
N ILE A 336 19.75 -29.80 10.18
CA ILE A 336 19.18 -29.43 11.49
C ILE A 336 20.19 -28.67 12.37
N ASN A 337 21.29 -28.19 11.78
CA ASN A 337 22.40 -27.53 12.47
C ASN A 337 22.95 -28.36 13.64
N VAL A 338 23.20 -29.66 13.41
CA VAL A 338 23.79 -30.58 14.40
C VAL A 338 24.96 -31.32 13.74
N ALA A 339 26.02 -31.57 14.50
CA ALA A 339 27.09 -32.50 14.15
C ALA A 339 27.26 -33.57 15.24
N ILE A 340 27.79 -34.73 14.86
CA ILE A 340 28.26 -35.72 15.84
C ILE A 340 29.72 -35.40 16.15
N VAL A 341 30.01 -35.01 17.38
CA VAL A 341 31.37 -34.79 17.88
C VAL A 341 31.59 -35.74 19.06
N GLY A 342 32.45 -36.74 18.87
CA GLY A 342 32.75 -37.75 19.90
C GLY A 342 31.52 -38.57 20.32
N ASN A 343 30.74 -39.08 19.35
CA ASN A 343 29.48 -39.81 19.56
C ASN A 343 28.35 -39.03 20.27
N VAL A 344 28.52 -37.72 20.47
CA VAL A 344 27.49 -36.84 21.04
C VAL A 344 26.99 -35.87 19.98
N LYS A 345 25.66 -35.72 19.89
CA LYS A 345 25.02 -34.71 19.04
C LYS A 345 25.27 -33.33 19.64
N LYS A 346 25.97 -32.45 18.92
CA LYS A 346 26.22 -31.06 19.32
C LYS A 346 25.68 -30.12 18.25
N PRO A 347 25.17 -28.93 18.63
CA PRO A 347 24.81 -27.91 17.64
C PRO A 347 26.03 -27.55 16.79
N LEU A 348 25.81 -27.34 15.49
CA LEU A 348 26.81 -26.78 14.59
C LEU A 348 27.10 -25.35 15.06
N ILE A 349 28.38 -25.03 15.26
CA ILE A 349 28.84 -23.67 15.52
C ILE A 349 29.40 -23.16 14.19
N ASP A 350 28.83 -22.08 13.66
CA ASP A 350 29.34 -21.37 12.48
C ASP A 350 30.52 -20.44 12.84
#